data_AF-A0AA97E2K4-F1
#
_entry.id   AF-A0AA97E2K4-F1
#
_cell.length_a   1.000
_cell.length_b   1.000
_cell.length_c   1.000
_cell.angle_alpha   90.00
_cell.angle_beta   90.00
_cell.angle_gamma   90.00
#
_symmetry.space_group_name_H-M   'P 1'
#
loop_
_entity.id
_entity.type
_entity.pdbx_description
1 polymer ?
#
loop_
_entity_poly.entity_id
_entity_poly.type
_entity_poly.pdbx_seq_one_letter_code
_entity_poly.pdbx_strand_id
1 'polypeptide(L)'
;MRENQASIKTSLYDCHAGYDALDVLARKLGTVDARYPRVEGLAHLRTSRFLASFDVAGLSDVAYQRWLMRQNAKAVEGLFFEWLRLLPASQQQLSHHWPGDQAAVERALSDCGAVLVAHQAELPRLTGMTTDGQYQNWKRWVGLYPLAVMPFYLGVVNEHQNLQQQQREFANNDTERAGQWTHYQPPTPTPSPNDALELLRQQPLDELGIPLLGSAIEEQLLDAFMPALAVKNTQSAAADNDRPVQLIADANGAVQRDTTQPTIYTHVSHGRYQGQVTLQLNYSVWFAERKPEQALDLLAGQFDGITWRVHLLPSGAVLGYDKMHQCGCWYQFFPASGFDAQPALPRTQEPFNIGRTLQPEQRHTLWLAANTHHLLGVQAANAPSATQPLTVRAYAQLRALESPDGRYFSPFNAQGLVTESRRPERLVFWPMGIPSPGAMRIHGTHAIAFIGYRHFDDPWLLEELGLE
;
A
#
# COMPACT_ATOMS: atom_id res chain seq x y z
N MET A 1 -3.58 20.86 -46.93
CA MET A 1 -2.85 19.70 -46.40
C MET A 1 -3.01 19.66 -44.89
N ARG A 2 -4.08 19.02 -44.42
CA ARG A 2 -4.33 18.66 -43.02
C ARG A 2 -4.99 17.31 -43.07
N GLU A 3 -4.17 16.26 -43.06
CA GLU A 3 -4.59 14.87 -42.97
C GLU A 3 -3.42 14.08 -42.40
N ASN A 4 -3.54 13.72 -41.11
CA ASN A 4 -2.98 12.55 -40.42
C ASN A 4 -2.86 12.82 -38.92
N GLN A 5 -4.01 12.99 -38.26
CA GLN A 5 -4.19 12.37 -36.96
C GLN A 5 -5.01 11.12 -37.22
N ALA A 6 -4.32 10.00 -37.44
CA ALA A 6 -4.96 8.70 -37.46
C ALA A 6 -5.47 8.42 -36.04
N SER A 7 -6.69 8.88 -35.75
CA SER A 7 -7.54 8.24 -34.76
C SER A 7 -7.63 6.79 -35.20
N ILE A 8 -6.96 5.89 -34.45
CA ILE A 8 -7.21 4.46 -34.55
C ILE A 8 -8.73 4.32 -34.47
N LYS A 9 -9.36 3.83 -35.53
CA LYS A 9 -10.72 3.29 -35.40
C LYS A 9 -10.57 2.14 -34.42
N THR A 10 -10.92 2.38 -33.17
CA THR A 10 -10.71 1.46 -32.04
C THR A 10 -11.59 0.23 -32.23
N SER A 11 -11.15 -0.72 -33.06
CA SER A 11 -11.84 -1.98 -33.23
C SER A 11 -11.58 -2.85 -32.00
N LEU A 12 -12.59 -3.63 -31.60
CA LEU A 12 -12.49 -4.54 -30.46
C LEU A 12 -11.25 -5.46 -30.57
N TYR A 13 -10.96 -5.94 -31.80
CA TYR A 13 -9.82 -6.79 -32.10
C TYR A 13 -8.47 -6.09 -31.86
N ASP A 14 -8.33 -4.85 -32.35
CA ASP A 14 -7.07 -4.10 -32.21
C ASP A 14 -6.76 -3.77 -30.74
N CYS A 15 -7.79 -3.47 -29.95
CA CYS A 15 -7.65 -3.26 -28.51
C CYS A 15 -7.21 -4.53 -27.78
N HIS A 16 -7.85 -5.67 -28.08
CA HIS A 16 -7.47 -6.94 -27.46
C HIS A 16 -6.01 -7.27 -27.78
N ALA A 17 -5.63 -7.17 -29.06
CA ALA A 17 -4.27 -7.40 -29.51
C ALA A 17 -3.25 -6.47 -28.83
N GLY A 18 -3.57 -5.19 -28.67
CA GLY A 18 -2.69 -4.24 -27.99
C GLY A 18 -2.46 -4.58 -26.51
N TYR A 19 -3.54 -4.91 -25.79
CA TYR A 19 -3.47 -5.26 -24.36
C TYR A 19 -2.66 -6.55 -24.17
N ASP A 20 -2.92 -7.57 -24.99
CA ASP A 20 -2.19 -8.84 -24.95
C ASP A 20 -0.72 -8.67 -25.31
N ALA A 21 -0.41 -7.86 -26.33
CA ALA A 21 0.97 -7.59 -26.75
C ALA A 21 1.78 -6.92 -25.63
N LEU A 22 1.21 -5.94 -24.93
CA LEU A 22 1.86 -5.29 -23.80
C LEU A 22 2.02 -6.26 -22.62
N ASP A 23 0.98 -7.04 -22.28
CA ASP A 23 1.06 -7.99 -21.18
C ASP A 23 2.14 -9.06 -21.42
N VAL A 24 2.17 -9.65 -22.62
CA VAL A 24 3.17 -10.66 -23.01
C VAL A 24 4.58 -10.08 -22.97
N LEU A 25 4.77 -8.86 -23.49
CA LEU A 25 6.08 -8.22 -23.51
C LEU A 25 6.56 -7.88 -22.09
N ALA A 26 5.68 -7.37 -21.23
CA ALA A 26 6.00 -7.06 -19.84
C ALA A 26 6.42 -8.31 -19.06
N ARG A 27 5.71 -9.45 -19.24
CA ARG A 27 6.11 -10.75 -18.66
C ARG A 27 7.46 -11.22 -19.17
N LYS A 28 7.69 -11.15 -20.48
CA LYS A 28 8.94 -11.58 -21.12
C LYS A 28 10.14 -10.79 -20.61
N LEU A 29 9.96 -9.49 -20.37
CA LEU A 29 11.04 -8.58 -19.93
C LEU A 29 11.13 -8.45 -18.40
N GLY A 30 10.25 -9.10 -17.64
CA GLY A 30 10.24 -9.02 -16.19
C GLY A 30 9.83 -7.64 -15.65
N THR A 31 9.20 -6.81 -16.47
CA THR A 31 8.71 -5.48 -16.06
C THR A 31 7.29 -5.54 -15.50
N VAL A 32 6.81 -6.71 -15.09
CA VAL A 32 5.49 -6.89 -14.46
C VAL A 32 5.35 -6.00 -13.22
N ASP A 33 4.23 -5.30 -13.12
CA ASP A 33 3.80 -4.56 -11.94
C ASP A 33 2.96 -5.47 -11.04
N ALA A 34 3.37 -5.62 -9.79
CA ALA A 34 2.79 -6.56 -8.84
C ALA A 34 1.67 -5.97 -7.98
N ARG A 35 1.33 -4.67 -8.13
CA ARG A 35 0.34 -3.99 -7.28
C ARG A 35 -1.05 -4.62 -7.37
N TYR A 36 -1.45 -4.98 -8.58
CA TYR A 36 -2.75 -5.58 -8.86
C TYR A 36 -2.58 -6.88 -9.65
N PRO A 37 -3.04 -8.02 -9.11
CA PRO A 37 -3.04 -9.29 -9.83
C PRO A 37 -3.81 -9.21 -11.15
N ARG A 38 -3.31 -9.94 -12.15
CA ARG A 38 -3.96 -10.10 -13.45
C ARG A 38 -5.16 -11.04 -13.35
N VAL A 39 -6.18 -10.78 -14.16
CA VAL A 39 -7.24 -11.76 -14.41
C VAL A 39 -6.80 -12.65 -15.57
N GLU A 40 -6.79 -13.97 -15.35
CA GLU A 40 -6.33 -14.93 -16.36
C GLU A 40 -7.17 -14.83 -17.65
N GLY A 41 -6.50 -14.76 -18.80
CA GLY A 41 -7.14 -14.63 -20.11
C GLY A 41 -7.72 -13.24 -20.43
N LEU A 42 -7.70 -12.28 -19.48
CA LEU A 42 -8.30 -10.96 -19.65
C LEU A 42 -7.28 -9.87 -19.31
N ALA A 43 -6.34 -9.61 -20.22
CA ALA A 43 -5.26 -8.64 -20.01
C ALA A 43 -5.75 -7.22 -19.67
N HIS A 44 -6.96 -6.87 -20.10
CA HIS A 44 -7.62 -5.61 -19.82
C HIS A 44 -8.27 -5.53 -18.43
N LEU A 45 -8.22 -6.58 -17.61
CA LEU A 45 -8.72 -6.58 -16.24
C LEU A 45 -7.60 -6.95 -15.25
N ARG A 46 -7.53 -6.19 -14.17
CA ARG A 46 -6.75 -6.54 -12.97
C ARG A 46 -7.64 -6.43 -11.76
N THR A 47 -7.32 -7.21 -10.74
CA THR A 47 -8.14 -7.30 -9.53
C THR A 47 -7.38 -6.84 -8.29
N SER A 48 -8.10 -6.74 -7.19
CA SER A 48 -7.59 -6.57 -5.83
C SER A 48 -8.46 -7.38 -4.88
N ARG A 49 -8.01 -7.61 -3.63
CA ARG A 49 -8.85 -8.31 -2.64
C ARG A 49 -10.19 -7.59 -2.44
N PHE A 50 -10.17 -6.25 -2.43
CA PHE A 50 -11.37 -5.43 -2.37
C PHE A 50 -12.32 -5.70 -3.55
N LEU A 51 -11.86 -5.63 -4.80
CA LEU A 51 -12.74 -5.85 -5.95
C LEU A 51 -13.19 -7.33 -6.06
N ALA A 52 -12.36 -8.27 -5.62
CA ALA A 52 -12.72 -9.68 -5.54
C ALA A 52 -13.75 -10.00 -4.45
N SER A 53 -13.94 -9.11 -3.47
CA SER A 53 -14.91 -9.32 -2.37
C SER A 53 -16.37 -9.06 -2.72
N PHE A 54 -16.66 -8.50 -3.90
CA PHE A 54 -18.03 -8.26 -4.32
C PHE A 54 -18.71 -9.59 -4.71
N ASP A 55 -19.94 -9.79 -4.25
CA ASP A 55 -20.80 -10.86 -4.77
C ASP A 55 -21.29 -10.50 -6.18
N VAL A 56 -20.48 -10.86 -7.18
CA VAL A 56 -20.72 -10.55 -8.59
C VAL A 56 -22.04 -11.12 -9.11
N ALA A 57 -22.51 -12.24 -8.55
CA ALA A 57 -23.79 -12.84 -8.93
C ALA A 57 -24.98 -11.97 -8.49
N GLY A 58 -24.87 -11.33 -7.33
CA GLY A 58 -25.89 -10.44 -6.77
C GLY A 58 -25.91 -9.01 -7.32
N LEU A 59 -24.92 -8.59 -8.12
CA LEU A 59 -24.87 -7.23 -8.67
C LEU A 59 -25.99 -6.96 -9.68
N SER A 60 -26.51 -5.73 -9.73
CA SER A 60 -27.30 -5.27 -10.89
C SER A 60 -26.41 -5.15 -12.13
N ASP A 61 -26.99 -5.07 -13.34
CA ASP A 61 -26.19 -4.96 -14.56
C ASP A 61 -25.33 -3.68 -14.58
N VAL A 62 -25.87 -2.57 -14.08
CA VAL A 62 -25.14 -1.31 -13.96
C VAL A 62 -23.98 -1.43 -12.95
N ALA A 63 -24.23 -2.07 -11.80
CA ALA A 63 -23.18 -2.30 -10.80
C ALA A 63 -22.11 -3.27 -11.32
N TYR A 64 -22.49 -4.30 -12.08
CA TYR A 64 -21.55 -5.21 -12.72
C TYR A 64 -20.67 -4.51 -13.74
N GLN A 65 -21.26 -3.64 -14.58
CA GLN A 65 -20.49 -2.82 -15.52
C GLN A 65 -19.53 -1.87 -14.78
N ARG A 66 -19.98 -1.22 -13.70
CA ARG A 66 -19.13 -0.38 -12.84
C ARG A 66 -17.97 -1.17 -12.25
N TRP A 67 -18.24 -2.39 -11.81
CA TRP A 67 -17.24 -3.31 -11.26
C TRP A 67 -16.19 -3.71 -12.31
N LEU A 68 -16.60 -4.03 -13.54
CA LEU A 68 -15.68 -4.25 -14.67
C LEU A 68 -14.84 -3.00 -14.98
N MET A 69 -15.44 -1.82 -15.00
CA MET A 69 -14.72 -0.56 -15.22
C MET A 69 -13.64 -0.33 -14.16
N ARG A 70 -13.91 -0.65 -12.89
CA ARG A 70 -12.92 -0.53 -11.81
C ARG A 70 -11.77 -1.54 -11.94
N GLN A 71 -12.08 -2.77 -12.36
CA GLN A 71 -11.05 -3.78 -12.68
C GLN A 71 -10.16 -3.30 -13.85
N ASN A 72 -10.75 -2.71 -14.88
CA ASN A 72 -10.01 -2.15 -16.00
C ASN A 72 -9.17 -0.93 -15.60
N ALA A 73 -9.67 -0.04 -14.73
CA ALA A 73 -8.87 1.06 -14.21
C ALA A 73 -7.58 0.57 -13.51
N LYS A 74 -7.65 -0.57 -12.78
CA LYS A 74 -6.47 -1.22 -12.20
C LYS A 74 -5.55 -1.81 -13.26
N ALA A 75 -6.11 -2.32 -14.36
CA ALA A 75 -5.34 -2.81 -15.50
C ALA A 75 -4.61 -1.68 -16.23
N VAL A 76 -5.30 -0.59 -16.57
CA VAL A 76 -4.72 0.61 -17.19
C VAL A 76 -3.59 1.14 -16.33
N GLU A 77 -3.83 1.35 -15.04
CA GLU A 77 -2.81 1.81 -14.09
C GLU A 77 -1.59 0.88 -14.08
N GLY A 78 -1.80 -0.43 -13.95
CA GLY A 78 -0.73 -1.43 -13.95
C GLY A 78 0.06 -1.48 -15.25
N LEU A 79 -0.63 -1.63 -16.38
CA LEU A 79 -0.03 -1.75 -17.71
C LEU A 79 0.72 -0.49 -18.12
N PHE A 80 0.23 0.70 -17.74
CA PHE A 80 0.93 1.95 -17.98
C PHE A 80 2.31 1.97 -17.29
N PHE A 81 2.38 1.58 -16.02
CA PHE A 81 3.67 1.46 -15.30
C PHE A 81 4.57 0.34 -15.85
N GLU A 82 4.00 -0.71 -16.44
CA GLU A 82 4.77 -1.74 -17.14
C GLU A 82 5.35 -1.21 -18.46
N TRP A 83 4.56 -0.42 -19.21
CA TRP A 83 4.98 0.24 -20.44
C TRP A 83 6.05 1.31 -20.22
N LEU A 84 5.92 2.13 -19.17
CA LEU A 84 6.91 3.14 -18.81
C LEU A 84 8.30 2.54 -18.56
N ARG A 85 8.35 1.34 -17.97
CA ARG A 85 9.58 0.62 -17.65
C ARG A 85 10.18 -0.17 -18.82
N LEU A 86 9.52 -0.17 -19.98
CA LEU A 86 10.06 -0.81 -21.18
C LEU A 86 11.25 0.00 -21.72
N LEU A 87 12.22 -0.71 -22.30
CA LEU A 87 13.29 -0.07 -23.07
C LEU A 87 12.71 0.66 -24.30
N PRO A 88 13.33 1.74 -24.79
CA PRO A 88 12.83 2.50 -25.94
C PRO A 88 12.56 1.64 -27.18
N ALA A 89 13.42 0.66 -27.47
CA ALA A 89 13.21 -0.27 -28.58
C ALA A 89 11.93 -1.13 -28.41
N SER A 90 11.59 -1.51 -27.18
CA SER A 90 10.38 -2.26 -26.86
C SER A 90 9.13 -1.38 -26.90
N GLN A 91 9.23 -0.12 -26.48
CA GLN A 91 8.16 0.86 -26.68
C GLN A 91 7.90 1.09 -28.18
N GLN A 92 8.97 1.19 -28.99
CA GLN A 92 8.86 1.31 -30.44
C GLN A 92 8.17 0.10 -31.08
N GLN A 93 8.46 -1.13 -30.62
CA GLN A 93 7.76 -2.34 -31.08
C GLN A 93 6.26 -2.28 -30.82
N LEU A 94 5.86 -1.66 -29.71
CA LEU A 94 4.45 -1.49 -29.34
C LEU A 94 3.78 -0.25 -29.95
N SER A 95 4.52 0.63 -30.63
CA SER A 95 4.01 1.90 -31.15
C SER A 95 2.85 1.75 -32.16
N HIS A 96 2.73 0.58 -32.80
CA HIS A 96 1.57 0.27 -33.64
C HIS A 96 0.26 0.20 -32.85
N HIS A 97 0.32 -0.32 -31.62
CA HIS A 97 -0.83 -0.42 -30.71
C HIS A 97 -0.96 0.81 -29.82
N TRP A 98 0.17 1.32 -29.33
CA TRP A 98 0.25 2.38 -28.32
C TRP A 98 1.12 3.54 -28.83
N PRO A 99 0.65 4.34 -29.80
CA PRO A 99 1.43 5.43 -30.35
C PRO A 99 1.45 6.67 -29.44
N GLY A 100 2.51 7.46 -29.53
CA GLY A 100 2.60 8.78 -28.94
C GLY A 100 3.43 8.84 -27.65
N ASP A 101 3.20 9.90 -26.88
CA ASP A 101 3.85 10.14 -25.59
C ASP A 101 3.13 9.38 -24.45
N GLN A 102 3.62 9.55 -23.22
CA GLN A 102 3.07 8.88 -22.04
C GLN A 102 1.57 9.17 -21.87
N ALA A 103 1.13 10.42 -22.07
CA ALA A 103 -0.27 10.82 -21.94
C ALA A 103 -1.15 10.25 -23.06
N ALA A 104 -0.61 10.11 -24.28
CA ALA A 104 -1.30 9.44 -25.38
C ALA A 104 -1.47 7.95 -25.11
N VAL A 105 -0.45 7.27 -24.58
CA VAL A 105 -0.52 5.84 -24.24
C VAL A 105 -1.50 5.58 -23.10
N GLU A 106 -1.46 6.37 -22.02
CA GLU A 106 -2.41 6.24 -20.91
C GLU A 106 -3.86 6.42 -21.38
N ARG A 107 -4.11 7.44 -22.22
CA ARG A 107 -5.44 7.66 -22.82
C ARG A 107 -5.84 6.51 -23.73
N ALA A 108 -4.95 6.02 -24.59
CA ALA A 108 -5.24 4.91 -25.49
C ALA A 108 -5.57 3.61 -24.72
N LEU A 109 -4.84 3.32 -23.64
CA LEU A 109 -5.15 2.21 -22.74
C LEU A 109 -6.56 2.37 -22.15
N SER A 110 -6.90 3.56 -21.64
CA SER A 110 -8.23 3.87 -21.10
C SER A 110 -9.34 3.70 -22.14
N ASP A 111 -9.18 4.29 -23.33
CA ASP A 111 -10.19 4.26 -24.40
C ASP A 111 -10.43 2.83 -24.91
N CYS A 112 -9.35 2.07 -25.16
CA CYS A 112 -9.47 0.66 -25.52
C CYS A 112 -10.04 -0.19 -24.39
N GLY A 113 -9.69 0.11 -23.14
CA GLY A 113 -10.20 -0.57 -21.95
C GLY A 113 -11.72 -0.43 -21.84
N ALA A 114 -12.27 0.76 -22.11
CA ALA A 114 -13.70 0.99 -22.13
C ALA A 114 -14.42 0.15 -23.19
N VAL A 115 -13.85 0.01 -24.40
CA VAL A 115 -14.41 -0.85 -25.46
C VAL A 115 -14.42 -2.32 -25.03
N LEU A 116 -13.32 -2.81 -24.45
CA LEU A 116 -13.21 -4.19 -23.99
C LEU A 116 -14.16 -4.48 -22.82
N VAL A 117 -14.30 -3.55 -21.88
CA VAL A 117 -15.26 -3.65 -20.76
C VAL A 117 -16.69 -3.68 -21.25
N ALA A 118 -17.05 -2.82 -22.21
CA ALA A 118 -18.40 -2.81 -22.78
C ALA A 118 -18.75 -4.16 -23.42
N HIS A 119 -17.82 -4.74 -24.20
CA HIS A 119 -18.00 -6.08 -24.76
C HIS A 119 -18.07 -7.16 -23.68
N GLN A 120 -17.20 -7.11 -22.67
CA GLN A 120 -17.19 -8.07 -21.56
C GLN A 120 -18.48 -8.06 -20.73
N ALA A 121 -19.18 -6.92 -20.68
CA ALA A 121 -20.48 -6.78 -20.02
C ALA A 121 -21.62 -7.50 -20.78
N GLU A 122 -21.48 -7.75 -22.09
CA GLU A 122 -22.44 -8.50 -22.91
C GLU A 122 -22.23 -10.03 -22.82
N LEU A 123 -21.08 -10.46 -22.31
CA LEU A 123 -20.73 -11.86 -22.11
C LEU A 123 -21.27 -12.39 -20.76
N PRO A 124 -21.33 -13.72 -20.57
CA PRO A 124 -21.64 -14.29 -19.27
C PRO A 124 -20.78 -13.69 -18.16
N ARG A 125 -21.41 -13.39 -17.02
CA ARG A 125 -20.74 -12.72 -15.90
C ARG A 125 -19.52 -13.51 -15.42
N LEU A 126 -18.45 -12.79 -15.12
CA LEU A 126 -17.25 -13.38 -14.51
C LEU A 126 -17.59 -13.90 -13.11
N THR A 127 -17.08 -15.08 -12.78
CA THR A 127 -17.26 -15.72 -11.47
C THR A 127 -15.94 -16.15 -10.88
N GLY A 128 -15.81 -16.18 -9.55
CA GLY A 128 -14.69 -16.85 -8.88
C GLY A 128 -13.34 -16.14 -8.98
N MET A 129 -13.33 -14.80 -9.07
CA MET A 129 -12.06 -14.06 -8.99
C MET A 129 -11.45 -14.18 -7.61
N THR A 130 -10.20 -14.64 -7.58
CA THR A 130 -9.41 -14.76 -6.37
C THR A 130 -8.09 -14.04 -6.56
N THR A 131 -7.48 -13.62 -5.46
CA THR A 131 -6.15 -13.03 -5.45
C THR A 131 -5.16 -13.97 -4.79
N ASP A 132 -3.91 -13.95 -5.24
CA ASP A 132 -2.84 -14.69 -4.58
C ASP A 132 -2.74 -14.30 -3.12
N GLY A 133 -2.90 -15.30 -2.24
CA GLY A 133 -2.87 -15.13 -0.80
C GLY A 133 -1.48 -14.76 -0.26
N GLN A 134 -0.43 -14.52 -1.05
CA GLN A 134 0.91 -14.17 -0.53
C GLN A 134 1.48 -15.16 0.51
N TYR A 135 0.91 -16.38 0.55
CA TYR A 135 1.31 -17.51 1.38
C TYR A 135 1.52 -18.71 0.45
N GLN A 136 2.68 -19.33 0.55
CA GLN A 136 3.09 -20.48 -0.23
C GLN A 136 2.85 -21.75 0.58
N ASN A 137 1.74 -22.43 0.29
CA ASN A 137 1.32 -23.63 1.04
C ASN A 137 2.36 -24.75 1.03
N TRP A 138 3.13 -24.90 -0.05
CA TRP A 138 4.21 -25.90 -0.12
C TRP A 138 5.29 -25.65 0.94
N LYS A 139 5.61 -24.40 1.27
CA LYS A 139 6.56 -24.07 2.35
C LYS A 139 6.02 -24.45 3.71
N ARG A 140 4.72 -24.24 3.95
CA ARG A 140 4.07 -24.65 5.19
C ARG A 140 4.10 -26.16 5.36
N TRP A 141 3.87 -26.89 4.27
CA TRP A 141 3.91 -28.35 4.28
C TRP A 141 5.33 -28.89 4.53
N VAL A 142 6.32 -28.46 3.72
CA VAL A 142 7.72 -28.90 3.85
C VAL A 142 8.35 -28.41 5.17
N GLY A 143 7.98 -27.22 5.64
CA GLY A 143 8.48 -26.62 6.87
C GLY A 143 7.80 -27.13 8.14
N LEU A 144 6.94 -28.16 8.05
CA LEU A 144 6.22 -28.73 9.19
C LEU A 144 5.46 -27.66 9.99
N TYR A 145 4.75 -26.77 9.30
CA TYR A 145 4.02 -25.65 9.88
C TYR A 145 3.22 -25.98 11.15
N PRO A 146 2.45 -27.09 11.23
CA PRO A 146 1.73 -27.43 12.46
C PRO A 146 2.60 -27.56 13.72
N LEU A 147 3.89 -27.90 13.57
CA LEU A 147 4.84 -27.98 14.68
C LEU A 147 5.50 -26.63 14.96
N ALA A 148 5.77 -25.84 13.91
CA ALA A 148 6.41 -24.54 14.02
C ALA A 148 5.47 -23.44 14.54
N VAL A 149 4.14 -23.59 14.43
CA VAL A 149 3.17 -22.56 14.85
C VAL A 149 3.28 -22.18 16.33
N MET A 150 3.42 -23.16 17.23
CA MET A 150 3.41 -22.90 18.67
C MET A 150 4.54 -21.97 19.15
N PRO A 151 5.83 -22.22 18.83
CA PRO A 151 6.89 -21.31 19.22
C PRO A 151 6.75 -19.92 18.58
N PHE A 152 6.27 -19.83 17.32
CA PHE A 152 5.97 -18.53 16.70
C PHE A 152 4.86 -17.78 17.43
N TYR A 153 3.81 -18.47 17.86
CA TYR A 153 2.70 -17.86 18.58
C TYR A 153 3.18 -17.21 19.88
N LEU A 154 4.02 -17.94 20.63
CA LEU A 154 4.64 -17.43 21.85
C LEU A 154 5.56 -16.23 21.57
N GLY A 155 6.34 -16.30 20.49
CA GLY A 155 7.18 -15.18 20.04
C GLY A 155 6.37 -13.93 19.73
N VAL A 156 5.27 -14.06 18.99
CA VAL A 156 4.36 -12.94 18.67
C VAL A 156 3.75 -12.34 19.93
N VAL A 157 3.24 -13.16 20.85
CA VAL A 157 2.66 -12.67 22.11
C VAL A 157 3.69 -11.91 22.94
N ASN A 158 4.92 -12.42 23.03
CA ASN A 158 6.01 -11.74 23.73
C ASN A 158 6.41 -10.42 23.04
N GLU A 159 6.48 -10.41 21.71
CA GLU A 159 6.75 -9.19 20.93
C GLU A 159 5.67 -8.13 21.18
N HIS A 160 4.38 -8.51 21.19
CA HIS A 160 3.28 -7.60 21.50
C HIS A 160 3.40 -7.03 22.92
N GLN A 161 3.73 -7.87 23.90
CA GLN A 161 3.93 -7.42 25.28
C GLN A 161 5.10 -6.42 25.39
N ASN A 162 6.21 -6.66 24.71
CA ASN A 162 7.36 -5.76 24.67
C ASN A 162 7.00 -4.41 24.03
N LEU A 163 6.34 -4.43 22.87
CA LEU A 163 5.86 -3.21 22.21
C LEU A 163 4.91 -2.41 23.11
N GLN A 164 3.94 -3.07 23.74
CA GLN A 164 3.02 -2.40 24.67
C GLN A 164 3.74 -1.84 25.90
N GLN A 165 4.79 -2.50 26.38
CA GLN A 165 5.63 -1.97 27.46
C GLN A 165 6.36 -0.70 27.03
N GLN A 166 7.02 -0.70 25.86
CA GLN A 166 7.69 0.47 25.31
C GLN A 166 6.72 1.65 25.14
N GLN A 167 5.49 1.38 24.69
CA GLN A 167 4.44 2.40 24.55
C GLN A 167 3.98 2.96 25.89
N ARG A 168 3.86 2.13 26.94
CA ARG A 168 3.56 2.58 28.31
C ARG A 168 4.68 3.44 28.88
N GLU A 169 5.93 3.03 28.68
CA GLU A 169 7.11 3.81 29.11
C GLU A 169 7.17 5.17 28.40
N PHE A 170 6.93 5.18 27.08
CA PHE A 170 6.84 6.42 26.30
C PHE A 170 5.72 7.35 26.79
N ALA A 171 4.54 6.80 27.12
CA ALA A 171 3.41 7.57 27.62
C ALA A 171 3.67 8.22 28.99
N ASN A 172 4.47 7.59 29.85
CA ASN A 172 4.75 8.08 31.20
C ASN A 172 5.89 9.13 31.26
N ASN A 173 6.75 9.20 30.24
CA ASN A 173 7.92 10.09 30.21
C ASN A 173 7.66 11.36 29.38
N ASP A 174 6.93 12.31 29.96
CA ASP A 174 6.64 13.61 29.32
C ASP A 174 7.86 14.56 29.29
N THR A 175 8.81 14.42 30.22
CA THR A 175 9.89 15.38 30.50
C THR A 175 11.16 15.21 29.66
N GLU A 176 11.35 14.09 28.95
CA GLU A 176 12.56 13.80 28.15
C GLU A 176 12.50 14.29 26.69
N ARG A 177 11.44 15.01 26.29
CA ARG A 177 11.14 15.25 24.87
C ARG A 177 11.95 16.37 24.21
N ALA A 178 12.50 17.31 24.97
CA ALA A 178 13.25 18.42 24.40
C ALA A 178 14.62 17.97 23.86
N GLY A 179 14.80 18.02 22.54
CA GLY A 179 16.10 17.79 21.88
C GLY A 179 16.44 16.33 21.55
N GLN A 180 15.58 15.36 21.90
CA GLN A 180 15.80 13.93 21.61
C GLN A 180 15.09 13.43 20.34
N TRP A 181 14.39 14.30 19.61
CA TRP A 181 13.53 13.91 18.50
C TRP A 181 13.77 14.83 17.31
N THR A 182 13.83 14.24 16.12
CA THR A 182 13.71 15.00 14.88
C THR A 182 12.27 14.93 14.39
N HIS A 183 11.66 16.11 14.29
CA HIS A 183 10.29 16.27 13.86
C HIS A 183 10.21 16.53 12.36
N TYR A 184 9.34 15.78 11.69
CA TYR A 184 9.02 15.92 10.29
C TYR A 184 7.56 16.33 10.15
N GLN A 185 7.29 17.40 9.40
CA GLN A 185 5.94 17.90 9.20
C GLN A 185 5.59 18.03 7.73
N PRO A 186 4.35 17.70 7.35
CA PRO A 186 3.85 18.02 6.02
C PRO A 186 3.68 19.55 5.86
N PRO A 187 3.50 20.05 4.62
CA PRO A 187 3.10 21.43 4.37
C PRO A 187 1.86 21.80 5.20
N THR A 188 1.72 23.09 5.57
CA THR A 188 0.58 23.55 6.38
C THR A 188 -0.72 23.16 5.70
N PRO A 189 -1.50 22.29 6.33
CA PRO A 189 -2.44 21.50 5.57
C PRO A 189 -3.83 22.13 5.59
N THR A 190 -4.38 22.28 4.40
CA THR A 190 -5.71 22.83 4.14
C THR A 190 -6.46 21.86 3.25
N PRO A 191 -7.60 21.32 3.68
CA PRO A 191 -8.43 21.70 4.83
C PRO A 191 -8.08 20.98 6.16
N SER A 192 -8.80 21.34 7.24
CA SER A 192 -8.72 20.62 8.52
C SER A 192 -9.35 19.22 8.42
N PRO A 193 -9.05 18.27 9.33
CA PRO A 193 -9.72 16.96 9.36
C PRO A 193 -11.24 17.06 9.32
N ASN A 194 -11.84 17.95 10.11
CA ASN A 194 -13.30 18.11 10.16
C ASN A 194 -13.89 18.61 8.85
N ASP A 195 -13.28 19.64 8.26
CA ASP A 195 -13.72 20.17 6.98
C ASP A 195 -13.58 19.12 5.86
N ALA A 196 -12.52 18.30 5.90
CA ALA A 196 -12.32 17.21 4.95
C ALA A 196 -13.38 16.10 5.10
N LEU A 197 -13.78 15.78 6.33
CA LEU A 197 -14.87 14.84 6.58
C LEU A 197 -16.20 15.38 6.06
N GLU A 198 -16.47 16.68 6.18
CA GLU A 198 -17.64 17.30 5.56
C GLU A 198 -17.60 17.22 4.03
N LEU A 199 -16.42 17.44 3.44
CA LEU A 199 -16.23 17.28 1.99
C LEU A 199 -16.50 15.84 1.55
N LEU A 200 -16.05 14.84 2.31
CA LEU A 200 -16.30 13.43 2.02
C LEU A 200 -17.80 13.11 2.05
N ARG A 201 -18.54 13.61 3.04
CA ARG A 201 -20.01 13.38 3.18
C ARG A 201 -20.81 13.88 1.98
N GLN A 202 -20.30 14.89 1.28
CA GLN A 202 -20.96 15.49 0.13
C GLN A 202 -20.70 14.72 -1.17
N GLN A 203 -19.80 13.72 -1.16
CA GLN A 203 -19.47 12.99 -2.38
C GLN A 203 -20.53 11.94 -2.69
N PRO A 204 -21.00 11.86 -3.95
CA PRO A 204 -21.91 10.81 -4.37
C PRO A 204 -21.22 9.45 -4.33
N LEU A 205 -22.00 8.41 -4.05
CA LEU A 205 -21.55 7.02 -4.18
C LEU A 205 -21.82 6.51 -5.60
N ASP A 206 -20.94 5.65 -6.10
CA ASP A 206 -21.21 4.90 -7.33
C ASP A 206 -22.10 3.68 -7.08
N GLU A 207 -22.38 2.91 -8.12
CA GLU A 207 -23.25 1.73 -8.07
C GLU A 207 -22.69 0.57 -7.23
N LEU A 208 -21.46 0.69 -6.73
CA LEU A 208 -20.81 -0.24 -5.80
C LEU A 208 -20.71 0.31 -4.37
N GLY A 209 -21.30 1.48 -4.11
CA GLY A 209 -21.23 2.15 -2.82
C GLY A 209 -19.87 2.81 -2.54
N ILE A 210 -19.02 3.00 -3.55
CA ILE A 210 -17.72 3.64 -3.41
C ILE A 210 -17.87 5.15 -3.65
N PRO A 211 -17.37 6.02 -2.74
CA PRO A 211 -17.37 7.46 -2.97
C PRO A 211 -16.66 7.85 -4.26
N LEU A 212 -17.27 8.73 -5.05
CA LEU A 212 -16.68 9.31 -6.26
C LEU A 212 -15.82 10.51 -5.86
N LEU A 213 -14.51 10.27 -5.70
CA LEU A 213 -13.55 11.31 -5.36
C LEU A 213 -12.88 11.85 -6.64
N GLY A 214 -13.05 13.15 -6.91
CA GLY A 214 -12.18 13.85 -7.85
C GLY A 214 -10.77 14.02 -7.27
N SER A 215 -9.76 14.23 -8.12
CA SER A 215 -8.35 14.34 -7.69
C SER A 215 -8.12 15.38 -6.59
N ALA A 216 -8.78 16.54 -6.69
CA ALA A 216 -8.68 17.60 -5.68
C ALA A 216 -9.27 17.20 -4.32
N ILE A 217 -10.38 16.47 -4.29
CA ILE A 217 -11.00 16.00 -3.03
C ILE A 217 -10.16 14.88 -2.41
N GLU A 218 -9.64 13.97 -3.24
CA GLU A 218 -8.72 12.93 -2.78
C GLU A 218 -7.46 13.54 -2.13
N GLU A 219 -6.84 14.54 -2.77
CA GLU A 219 -5.68 15.25 -2.23
C GLU A 219 -6.02 15.98 -0.94
N GLN A 220 -7.15 16.69 -0.88
CA GLN A 220 -7.62 17.36 0.33
C GLN A 220 -7.86 16.39 1.50
N LEU A 221 -8.40 15.20 1.24
CA LEU A 221 -8.57 14.16 2.26
C LEU A 221 -7.23 13.61 2.75
N LEU A 222 -6.32 13.29 1.83
CA LEU A 222 -4.98 12.82 2.17
C LEU A 222 -4.22 13.87 2.98
N ASP A 223 -4.27 15.12 2.58
CA ASP A 223 -3.64 16.24 3.27
C ASP A 223 -4.27 16.50 4.63
N ALA A 224 -5.58 16.35 4.79
CA ALA A 224 -6.29 16.56 6.04
C ALA A 224 -5.84 15.61 7.16
N PHE A 225 -5.59 14.34 6.82
CA PHE A 225 -5.25 13.30 7.78
C PHE A 225 -3.77 12.92 7.82
N MET A 226 -2.93 13.61 7.04
CA MET A 226 -1.50 13.30 6.95
C MET A 226 -0.81 13.40 8.32
N PRO A 227 -0.13 12.34 8.77
CA PRO A 227 0.54 12.35 10.06
C PRO A 227 1.81 13.19 10.02
N ALA A 228 2.13 13.84 11.14
CA ALA A 228 3.50 14.28 11.40
C ALA A 228 4.33 13.10 11.93
N LEU A 229 5.65 13.18 11.83
CA LEU A 229 6.55 12.16 12.38
C LEU A 229 7.46 12.79 13.43
N ALA A 230 7.76 12.03 14.47
CA ALA A 230 8.82 12.33 15.42
C ALA A 230 9.70 11.07 15.51
N VAL A 231 10.93 11.15 15.00
CA VAL A 231 11.86 10.01 15.06
C VAL A 231 12.89 10.28 16.14
N LYS A 232 13.09 9.29 17.03
CA LYS A 232 14.02 9.42 18.15
C LYS A 232 15.45 9.52 17.63
N ASN A 233 16.22 10.44 18.17
CA ASN A 233 17.64 10.60 17.88
C ASN A 233 18.45 9.74 18.87
N THR A 234 19.47 9.06 18.37
CA THR A 234 20.44 8.33 19.22
C THR A 234 21.56 9.23 19.75
N GLN A 235 21.76 10.41 19.14
CA GLN A 235 22.80 11.40 19.47
C GLN A 235 22.26 12.83 19.29
N SER A 236 23.13 13.85 19.30
CA SER A 236 22.77 15.28 19.10
C SER A 236 22.10 15.59 17.75
N ALA A 237 22.09 14.65 16.80
CA ALA A 237 21.39 14.72 15.52
C ALA A 237 20.87 13.33 15.12
N ALA A 238 19.86 13.30 14.23
CA ALA A 238 19.35 12.05 13.65
C ALA A 238 20.44 11.35 12.82
N ALA A 239 20.67 10.07 13.11
CA ALA A 239 21.52 9.21 12.28
C ALA A 239 20.87 9.01 10.91
N ASP A 240 21.68 8.75 9.87
CA ASP A 240 21.17 8.68 8.48
C ASP A 240 20.08 7.62 8.28
N ASN A 241 20.11 6.53 9.04
CA ASN A 241 19.09 5.47 8.98
C ASN A 241 17.76 5.87 9.64
N ASP A 242 17.75 6.89 10.50
CA ASP A 242 16.56 7.39 11.22
C ASP A 242 15.87 8.53 10.46
N ARG A 243 16.39 8.91 9.28
CA ARG A 243 15.80 9.94 8.43
C ARG A 243 14.84 9.30 7.42
N PRO A 244 13.61 9.80 7.27
CA PRO A 244 12.78 9.47 6.13
C PRO A 244 13.55 9.74 4.83
N VAL A 245 13.43 8.85 3.86
CA VAL A 245 14.15 8.94 2.59
C VAL A 245 13.20 9.01 1.41
N GLN A 246 13.65 9.68 0.35
CA GLN A 246 13.10 9.50 -0.97
C GLN A 246 13.77 8.29 -1.64
N LEU A 247 12.98 7.40 -2.23
CA LEU A 247 13.52 6.37 -3.12
C LEU A 247 13.71 6.95 -4.52
N ILE A 248 14.92 6.81 -5.07
CA ILE A 248 15.28 7.27 -6.43
C ILE A 248 15.99 6.15 -7.17
N ALA A 249 15.90 6.13 -8.50
CA ALA A 249 16.67 5.20 -9.33
C ALA A 249 17.92 5.90 -9.87
N ASP A 250 19.05 5.21 -9.88
CA ASP A 250 20.24 5.69 -10.58
C ASP A 250 20.25 5.29 -12.06
N ALA A 251 21.26 5.74 -12.80
CA ALA A 251 21.40 5.43 -14.23
C ALA A 251 21.57 3.93 -14.54
N ASN A 252 21.88 3.09 -13.55
CA ASN A 252 21.96 1.64 -13.71
C ASN A 252 20.69 0.92 -13.24
N GLY A 253 19.70 1.67 -12.74
CA GLY A 253 18.46 1.13 -12.18
C GLY A 253 18.58 0.66 -10.74
N ALA A 254 19.71 0.91 -10.06
CA ALA A 254 19.81 0.61 -8.63
C ALA A 254 19.02 1.65 -7.82
N VAL A 255 18.28 1.18 -6.82
CA VAL A 255 17.44 2.04 -5.98
C VAL A 255 18.28 2.65 -4.87
N GLN A 256 18.41 3.97 -4.89
CA GLN A 256 19.08 4.75 -3.87
C GLN A 256 18.08 5.33 -2.87
N ARG A 257 18.58 5.65 -1.68
CA ARG A 257 17.81 6.17 -0.54
C ARG A 257 18.33 7.56 -0.24
N ASP A 258 17.69 8.56 -0.83
CA ASP A 258 18.08 9.97 -0.67
C ASP A 258 17.58 10.49 0.69
N THR A 259 18.51 10.68 1.62
CA THR A 259 18.25 11.20 2.98
C THR A 259 18.14 12.73 3.01
N THR A 260 18.39 13.42 1.89
CA THR A 260 18.29 14.88 1.80
C THR A 260 16.86 15.36 1.55
N GLN A 261 15.99 14.46 1.08
CA GLN A 261 14.58 14.72 0.81
C GLN A 261 13.66 13.80 1.62
N PRO A 262 13.38 14.13 2.90
CA PRO A 262 12.40 13.42 3.70
C PRO A 262 11.05 13.35 2.98
N THR A 263 10.57 12.14 2.70
CA THR A 263 9.41 11.93 1.82
C THR A 263 8.36 11.04 2.48
N ILE A 264 7.09 11.38 2.27
CA ILE A 264 5.93 10.57 2.61
C ILE A 264 5.14 10.27 1.34
N TYR A 265 4.77 9.00 1.16
CA TYR A 265 4.07 8.51 -0.01
C TYR A 265 2.60 8.24 0.32
N THR A 266 1.67 8.74 -0.50
CA THR A 266 0.23 8.67 -0.21
C THR A 266 -0.56 7.96 -1.30
N HIS A 267 -1.63 7.27 -0.90
CA HIS A 267 -2.66 6.76 -1.82
C HIS A 267 -3.95 6.41 -1.08
N VAL A 268 -5.03 6.30 -1.85
CA VAL A 268 -6.31 5.78 -1.39
C VAL A 268 -6.47 4.29 -1.70
N SER A 269 -7.01 3.54 -0.74
CA SER A 269 -7.51 2.17 -0.91
C SER A 269 -8.92 2.05 -0.33
N HIS A 270 -9.49 0.85 -0.35
CA HIS A 270 -10.85 0.59 0.13
C HIS A 270 -10.90 -0.69 0.94
N GLY A 271 -11.80 -0.72 1.92
CA GLY A 271 -12.15 -1.91 2.69
C GLY A 271 -13.66 -2.01 2.89
N ARG A 272 -14.07 -2.72 3.92
CA ARG A 272 -15.47 -2.92 4.29
C ARG A 272 -15.66 -2.82 5.79
N TYR A 273 -16.85 -2.37 6.18
CA TYR A 273 -17.31 -2.34 7.56
C TYR A 273 -18.84 -2.42 7.57
N GLN A 274 -19.40 -3.44 8.21
CA GLN A 274 -20.85 -3.63 8.36
C GLN A 274 -21.62 -3.52 7.03
N GLY A 275 -21.09 -4.14 5.98
CA GLY A 275 -21.68 -4.12 4.63
C GLY A 275 -21.46 -2.83 3.83
N GLN A 276 -20.87 -1.79 4.40
CA GLN A 276 -20.50 -0.55 3.70
C GLN A 276 -19.05 -0.60 3.19
N VAL A 277 -18.78 0.08 2.08
CA VAL A 277 -17.41 0.30 1.62
C VAL A 277 -16.75 1.38 2.48
N THR A 278 -15.56 1.10 2.99
CA THR A 278 -14.73 2.09 3.69
C THR A 278 -13.71 2.71 2.73
N LEU A 279 -13.41 3.99 2.95
CA LEU A 279 -12.30 4.69 2.34
C LEU A 279 -11.08 4.55 3.24
N GLN A 280 -9.91 4.24 2.66
CA GLN A 280 -8.67 4.08 3.40
C GLN A 280 -7.60 5.05 2.91
N LEU A 281 -7.15 5.95 3.77
CA LEU A 281 -6.09 6.91 3.47
C LEU A 281 -4.75 6.33 3.94
N ASN A 282 -3.82 6.07 3.03
CA ASN A 282 -2.55 5.39 3.33
C ASN A 282 -1.37 6.36 3.26
N TYR A 283 -0.44 6.22 4.20
CA TYR A 283 0.74 7.05 4.35
C TYR A 283 1.96 6.17 4.59
N SER A 284 2.83 6.08 3.59
CA SER A 284 4.02 5.24 3.56
C SER A 284 5.28 6.07 3.72
N VAL A 285 6.11 5.72 4.70
CA VAL A 285 7.41 6.35 4.94
C VAL A 285 8.50 5.30 4.83
N TRP A 286 9.60 5.64 4.17
CA TRP A 286 10.76 4.77 4.00
C TRP A 286 11.96 5.30 4.76
N PHE A 287 12.81 4.39 5.23
CA PHE A 287 14.07 4.65 5.92
C PHE A 287 15.19 3.84 5.25
N ALA A 288 16.44 4.24 5.47
CA ALA A 288 17.55 3.68 4.71
C ALA A 288 17.85 2.20 5.04
N GLU A 289 17.72 1.82 6.32
CA GLU A 289 18.03 0.49 6.85
C GLU A 289 17.55 0.33 8.30
N ARG A 290 17.48 -0.92 8.77
CA ARG A 290 17.56 -1.26 10.19
C ARG A 290 18.95 -1.81 10.47
N LYS A 291 19.76 -1.05 11.21
CA LYS A 291 21.13 -1.45 11.58
C LYS A 291 21.10 -2.62 12.57
N PRO A 292 22.09 -3.54 12.50
CA PRO A 292 22.20 -4.63 13.45
C PRO A 292 22.52 -4.09 14.85
N GLU A 293 21.72 -4.50 15.83
CA GLU A 293 21.94 -4.11 17.24
C GLU A 293 22.88 -5.09 17.96
N GLN A 294 23.01 -6.30 17.42
CA GLN A 294 23.86 -7.36 17.95
C GLN A 294 24.42 -8.24 16.84
N ALA A 295 25.41 -9.07 17.18
CA ALA A 295 25.89 -10.10 16.29
C ALA A 295 24.74 -11.08 15.97
N LEU A 296 24.56 -11.41 14.68
CA LEU A 296 23.48 -12.28 14.18
C LEU A 296 22.06 -11.72 14.38
N ASP A 297 21.88 -10.41 14.21
CA ASP A 297 20.54 -9.80 14.16
C ASP A 297 19.77 -10.23 12.89
N LEU A 298 18.80 -11.14 13.05
CA LEU A 298 18.01 -11.69 11.94
C LEU A 298 17.09 -10.66 11.26
N LEU A 299 16.77 -9.58 11.96
CA LEU A 299 15.84 -8.56 11.53
C LEU A 299 16.57 -7.35 10.91
N ALA A 300 17.90 -7.31 10.92
CA ALA A 300 18.67 -6.22 10.34
C ALA A 300 18.74 -6.34 8.81
N GLY A 301 18.85 -5.21 8.13
CA GLY A 301 18.93 -5.18 6.68
C GLY A 301 18.70 -3.81 6.07
N GLN A 302 18.94 -3.73 4.76
CA GLN A 302 18.67 -2.53 3.98
C GLN A 302 17.16 -2.32 3.85
N PHE A 303 16.78 -1.04 3.75
CA PHE A 303 15.41 -0.57 3.76
C PHE A 303 14.68 -0.89 5.07
N ASP A 304 13.98 0.13 5.54
CA ASP A 304 12.93 -0.04 6.52
C ASP A 304 11.80 0.92 6.16
N GLY A 305 10.66 0.79 6.81
CA GLY A 305 9.55 1.67 6.52
C GLY A 305 8.31 1.29 7.26
N ILE A 306 7.40 2.25 7.38
CA ILE A 306 6.09 2.04 7.98
C ILE A 306 5.00 2.51 7.01
N THR A 307 3.83 1.90 7.11
CA THR A 307 2.58 2.43 6.58
C THR A 307 1.67 2.76 7.75
N TRP A 308 1.13 3.97 7.76
CA TRP A 308 0.00 4.39 8.59
C TRP A 308 -1.23 4.47 7.71
N ARG A 309 -2.38 3.99 8.17
CA ARG A 309 -3.63 4.07 7.42
C ARG A 309 -4.80 4.48 8.31
N VAL A 310 -5.67 5.31 7.75
CA VAL A 310 -6.91 5.79 8.37
C VAL A 310 -8.08 5.09 7.70
N HIS A 311 -9.05 4.61 8.47
CA HIS A 311 -10.28 3.99 7.97
C HIS A 311 -11.46 4.93 8.16
N LEU A 312 -12.14 5.28 7.06
CA LEU A 312 -13.23 6.23 7.02
C LEU A 312 -14.49 5.59 6.42
N LEU A 313 -15.67 5.93 6.95
CA LEU A 313 -16.93 5.71 6.26
C LEU A 313 -17.25 6.88 5.32
N PRO A 314 -18.04 6.67 4.25
CA PRO A 314 -18.56 7.76 3.42
C PRO A 314 -19.36 8.80 4.21
N SER A 315 -19.93 8.42 5.36
CA SER A 315 -20.58 9.32 6.30
C SER A 315 -19.61 10.27 7.02
N GLY A 316 -18.31 10.21 6.77
CA GLY A 316 -17.29 10.99 7.46
C GLY A 316 -17.00 10.50 8.88
N ALA A 317 -17.45 9.31 9.29
CA ALA A 317 -17.02 8.69 10.53
C ALA A 317 -15.61 8.09 10.36
N VAL A 318 -14.71 8.40 11.28
CA VAL A 318 -13.39 7.74 11.36
C VAL A 318 -13.56 6.50 12.23
N LEU A 319 -13.34 5.31 11.66
CA LEU A 319 -13.49 4.03 12.35
C LEU A 319 -12.27 3.69 13.22
N GLY A 320 -11.10 4.09 12.75
CA GLY A 320 -9.84 3.82 13.41
C GLY A 320 -8.66 3.96 12.48
N TYR A 321 -7.53 3.49 12.96
CA TYR A 321 -6.24 3.63 12.31
C TYR A 321 -5.46 2.32 12.43
N ASP A 322 -4.60 2.04 11.48
CA ASP A 322 -3.63 0.96 11.64
C ASP A 322 -2.26 1.32 11.12
N LYS A 323 -1.30 0.50 11.56
CA LYS A 323 0.09 0.62 11.20
C LYS A 323 0.66 -0.75 10.91
N MET A 324 1.55 -0.83 9.93
CA MET A 324 2.47 -1.96 9.75
C MET A 324 3.84 -1.45 9.33
N HIS A 325 4.88 -2.28 9.43
CA HIS A 325 6.11 -2.04 8.67
C HIS A 325 5.88 -2.42 7.19
N GLN A 326 6.65 -1.83 6.27
CA GLN A 326 6.56 -2.08 4.81
C GLN A 326 6.93 -3.53 4.42
N CYS A 327 7.38 -4.36 5.37
CA CYS A 327 7.57 -5.80 5.18
C CYS A 327 6.31 -6.63 5.49
N GLY A 328 5.31 -6.04 6.17
CA GLY A 328 4.10 -6.68 6.68
C GLY A 328 4.13 -6.98 8.18
N CYS A 329 5.28 -6.82 8.86
CA CYS A 329 5.43 -7.13 10.27
C CYS A 329 4.88 -6.03 11.20
N TRP A 330 4.69 -6.39 12.49
CA TRP A 330 4.25 -5.50 13.57
C TRP A 330 2.99 -4.69 13.22
N TYR A 331 1.97 -5.38 12.73
CA TYR A 331 0.65 -4.79 12.54
C TYR A 331 0.04 -4.37 13.87
N GLN A 332 -0.49 -3.15 13.95
CA GLN A 332 -1.19 -2.62 15.10
C GLN A 332 -2.45 -1.88 14.65
N PHE A 333 -3.55 -2.08 15.35
CA PHE A 333 -4.81 -1.37 15.12
C PHE A 333 -5.14 -0.45 16.30
N PHE A 334 -5.63 0.75 16.02
CA PHE A 334 -6.00 1.78 16.99
C PHE A 334 -7.45 2.20 16.72
N PRO A 335 -8.43 1.79 17.55
CA PRO A 335 -9.81 2.19 17.34
C PRO A 335 -9.98 3.71 17.50
N ALA A 336 -10.90 4.30 16.76
CA ALA A 336 -11.30 5.68 17.01
C ALA A 336 -12.23 5.76 18.23
N SER A 337 -12.28 6.93 18.87
CA SER A 337 -13.19 7.17 20.00
C SER A 337 -14.63 6.94 19.56
N GLY A 338 -15.34 6.05 20.27
CA GLY A 338 -16.68 5.58 19.89
C GLY A 338 -16.72 4.19 19.27
N PHE A 339 -15.56 3.56 19.02
CA PHE A 339 -15.44 2.18 18.56
C PHE A 339 -14.55 1.37 19.49
N ASP A 340 -14.84 0.08 19.60
CA ASP A 340 -14.02 -0.88 20.32
C ASP A 340 -13.68 -2.08 19.42
N ALA A 341 -12.41 -2.52 19.45
CA ALA A 341 -11.97 -3.70 18.69
C ALA A 341 -11.89 -4.93 19.61
N GLN A 342 -12.77 -5.92 19.38
CA GLN A 342 -12.84 -7.16 20.14
C GLN A 342 -12.69 -8.39 19.23
N PRO A 343 -11.47 -8.70 18.79
CA PRO A 343 -11.26 -9.79 17.83
C PRO A 343 -11.57 -11.16 18.46
N ALA A 344 -12.49 -11.91 17.84
CA ALA A 344 -12.88 -13.26 18.24
C ALA A 344 -12.12 -14.33 17.45
N LEU A 345 -10.79 -14.41 17.63
CA LEU A 345 -9.93 -15.30 16.86
C LEU A 345 -9.73 -16.67 17.50
N PRO A 346 -9.70 -17.78 16.71
CA PRO A 346 -9.27 -19.07 17.23
C PRO A 346 -7.76 -19.06 17.53
N ARG A 347 -7.31 -19.92 18.44
CA ARG A 347 -5.87 -20.06 18.80
C ARG A 347 -4.95 -20.47 17.64
N THR A 348 -5.53 -20.86 16.51
CA THR A 348 -4.83 -21.20 15.26
C THR A 348 -4.57 -19.98 14.38
N GLN A 349 -4.90 -18.77 14.85
CA GLN A 349 -4.61 -17.51 14.19
C GLN A 349 -3.75 -16.62 15.08
N GLU A 350 -2.96 -15.77 14.45
CA GLU A 350 -2.16 -14.77 15.15
C GLU A 350 -3.07 -13.71 15.82
N PRO A 351 -2.87 -13.39 17.12
CA PRO A 351 -3.66 -12.37 17.78
C PRO A 351 -3.37 -10.99 17.19
N PHE A 352 -4.34 -10.07 17.23
CA PHE A 352 -4.09 -8.67 16.89
C PHE A 352 -3.37 -7.94 18.02
N ASN A 353 -2.54 -6.96 17.65
CA ASN A 353 -2.02 -5.97 18.60
C ASN A 353 -2.93 -4.73 18.57
N ILE A 354 -3.83 -4.62 19.54
CA ILE A 354 -4.76 -3.49 19.66
C ILE A 354 -4.12 -2.42 20.55
N GLY A 355 -3.91 -1.24 19.98
CA GLY A 355 -3.44 -0.05 20.67
C GLY A 355 -4.56 0.71 21.36
N ARG A 356 -4.22 1.84 21.97
CA ARG A 356 -5.18 2.73 22.62
C ARG A 356 -6.16 3.35 21.62
N THR A 357 -7.31 3.75 22.12
CA THR A 357 -8.29 4.56 21.39
C THR A 357 -7.71 5.94 21.05
N LEU A 358 -7.99 6.42 19.84
CA LEU A 358 -7.53 7.71 19.33
C LEU A 358 -8.70 8.66 19.05
N GLN A 359 -8.44 9.97 19.12
CA GLN A 359 -9.44 10.97 18.74
C GLN A 359 -9.54 11.05 17.20
N PRO A 360 -10.76 10.96 16.63
CA PRO A 360 -10.97 10.83 15.18
C PRO A 360 -10.67 12.12 14.39
N GLU A 361 -11.03 13.26 14.97
CA GLU A 361 -11.15 14.56 14.29
C GLU A 361 -9.86 15.41 14.35
N GLN A 362 -8.71 14.75 14.50
CA GLN A 362 -7.43 15.43 14.62
C GLN A 362 -6.34 14.72 13.83
N ARG A 363 -5.29 15.48 13.53
CA ARG A 363 -4.04 14.94 13.04
C ARG A 363 -3.27 14.30 14.19
N HIS A 364 -2.47 13.31 13.85
CA HIS A 364 -1.61 12.64 14.81
C HIS A 364 -0.13 12.81 14.44
N THR A 365 0.72 12.87 15.46
CA THR A 365 2.16 12.67 15.35
C THR A 365 2.49 11.22 15.68
N LEU A 366 3.18 10.54 14.77
CA LEU A 366 3.71 9.19 14.97
C LEU A 366 5.11 9.29 15.59
N TRP A 367 5.26 8.79 16.81
CA TRP A 367 6.52 8.78 17.54
C TRP A 367 7.23 7.45 17.32
N LEU A 368 8.37 7.48 16.64
CA LEU A 368 9.09 6.31 16.17
C LEU A 368 10.40 6.13 16.94
N ALA A 369 10.67 4.90 17.37
CA ALA A 369 11.95 4.52 17.93
C ALA A 369 13.08 4.73 16.92
N ALA A 370 14.27 5.03 17.42
CA ALA A 370 15.46 5.02 16.58
C ALA A 370 15.74 3.59 16.10
N ASN A 371 16.31 3.47 14.91
CA ASN A 371 16.77 2.25 14.25
C ASN A 371 15.68 1.25 13.84
N THR A 372 14.81 0.84 14.77
CA THR A 372 13.73 -0.13 14.50
C THR A 372 12.48 0.51 13.92
N HIS A 373 12.35 1.83 14.06
CA HIS A 373 11.17 2.60 13.67
C HIS A 373 9.87 2.03 14.25
N HIS A 374 9.95 1.34 15.39
CA HIS A 374 8.79 0.88 16.13
C HIS A 374 7.97 2.07 16.62
N LEU A 375 6.64 1.93 16.58
CA LEU A 375 5.73 2.98 17.00
C LEU A 375 5.66 3.02 18.53
N LEU A 376 6.28 4.03 19.13
CA LEU A 376 6.32 4.28 20.57
C LEU A 376 5.07 5.00 21.06
N GLY A 377 4.42 5.78 20.20
CA GLY A 377 3.17 6.44 20.55
C GLY A 377 2.53 7.21 19.39
N VAL A 378 1.24 7.46 19.52
CA VAL A 378 0.44 8.27 18.59
C VAL A 378 -0.23 9.37 19.38
N GLN A 379 0.22 10.61 19.23
CA GLN A 379 -0.31 11.76 19.99
C GLN A 379 -0.96 12.77 19.05
N ALA A 380 -1.79 13.68 19.58
CA ALA A 380 -2.29 14.82 18.81
C ALA A 380 -1.12 15.59 18.18
N ALA A 381 -1.27 15.97 16.92
CA ALA A 381 -0.25 16.72 16.22
C ALA A 381 -0.09 18.12 16.84
N ASN A 382 1.08 18.39 17.40
CA ASN A 382 1.48 19.70 17.88
C ASN A 382 2.67 20.17 17.05
N ALA A 383 2.69 21.45 16.64
CA ALA A 383 3.81 22.01 15.90
C ALA A 383 4.98 22.33 16.85
N PRO A 384 6.11 21.60 16.78
CA PRO A 384 7.30 21.98 17.52
C PRO A 384 7.96 23.20 16.85
N SER A 385 8.78 23.92 17.61
CA SER A 385 9.45 25.14 17.12
C SER A 385 10.44 24.90 15.98
N ALA A 386 10.91 23.66 15.79
CA ALA A 386 11.83 23.29 14.71
C ALA A 386 11.39 21.96 14.07
N THR A 387 11.21 21.98 12.76
CA THR A 387 10.68 20.86 11.97
C THR A 387 11.40 20.78 10.64
N GLN A 388 11.64 19.56 10.16
CA GLN A 388 12.04 19.30 8.78
C GLN A 388 10.78 19.11 7.92
N PRO A 389 10.71 19.72 6.71
CA PRO A 389 9.58 19.52 5.83
C PRO A 389 9.56 18.10 5.27
N LEU A 390 8.37 17.51 5.14
CA LEU A 390 8.11 16.30 4.36
C LEU A 390 7.68 16.68 2.95
N THR A 391 8.36 16.11 1.97
CA THR A 391 7.89 16.08 0.59
C THR A 391 6.79 15.04 0.46
N VAL A 392 5.63 15.44 -0.06
CA VAL A 392 4.51 14.52 -0.31
C VAL A 392 4.60 14.02 -1.76
N ARG A 393 4.48 12.71 -1.96
CA ARG A 393 4.45 12.09 -3.29
C ARG A 393 3.36 11.03 -3.38
N ALA A 394 2.80 10.81 -4.56
CA ALA A 394 1.90 9.68 -4.78
C ALA A 394 2.67 8.36 -4.67
N TYR A 395 2.13 7.37 -3.94
CA TYR A 395 2.74 6.04 -3.80
C TYR A 395 2.99 5.38 -5.16
N ALA A 396 2.16 5.67 -6.16
CA ALA A 396 2.31 5.16 -7.51
C ALA A 396 3.67 5.50 -8.15
N GLN A 397 4.33 6.61 -7.76
CA GLN A 397 5.68 6.96 -8.26
C GLN A 397 6.71 5.88 -7.91
N LEU A 398 6.54 5.13 -6.81
CA LEU A 398 7.44 4.03 -6.46
C LEU A 398 7.42 2.88 -7.46
N ARG A 399 6.45 2.81 -8.38
CA ARG A 399 6.34 1.75 -9.41
C ARG A 399 7.07 2.08 -10.70
N ALA A 400 7.47 3.34 -10.86
CA ALA A 400 8.32 3.83 -11.94
C ALA A 400 9.11 5.05 -11.45
N LEU A 401 10.22 4.79 -10.78
CA LEU A 401 11.22 5.77 -10.40
C LEU A 401 12.00 6.18 -11.64
N GLU A 402 11.91 7.46 -11.99
CA GLU A 402 12.69 8.04 -13.08
C GLU A 402 14.17 8.14 -12.69
N SER A 403 15.05 7.65 -13.56
CA SER A 403 16.49 7.80 -13.44
C SER A 403 16.97 9.07 -14.17
N PRO A 404 18.19 9.58 -13.88
CA PRO A 404 18.70 10.81 -14.50
C PRO A 404 18.77 10.81 -16.03
N ASP A 405 18.78 9.63 -16.67
CA ASP A 405 18.77 9.43 -18.12
C ASP A 405 17.36 9.28 -18.71
N GLY A 406 16.30 9.49 -17.91
CA GLY A 406 14.90 9.45 -18.33
C GLY A 406 14.30 8.04 -18.48
N ARG A 407 14.99 7.01 -17.99
CA ARG A 407 14.44 5.64 -17.90
C ARG A 407 13.67 5.46 -16.60
N TYR A 408 12.84 4.42 -16.53
CA TYR A 408 12.03 4.12 -15.34
C TYR A 408 12.37 2.76 -14.76
N PHE A 409 12.48 2.70 -13.44
CA PHE A 409 12.77 1.49 -12.69
C PHE A 409 11.78 1.30 -11.53
N SER A 410 11.59 0.06 -11.10
CA SER A 410 10.78 -0.26 -9.92
C SER A 410 11.69 -0.97 -8.90
N PRO A 411 11.65 -0.57 -7.60
CA PRO A 411 12.29 -1.34 -6.54
C PRO A 411 11.60 -2.69 -6.36
N PHE A 412 10.34 -2.82 -6.76
CA PHE A 412 9.55 -4.03 -6.62
C PHE A 412 9.73 -4.95 -7.83
N ASN A 413 10.02 -6.22 -7.56
CA ASN A 413 10.01 -7.28 -8.56
C ASN A 413 8.57 -7.76 -8.87
N ALA A 414 8.45 -8.77 -9.75
CA ALA A 414 7.15 -9.32 -10.17
C ALA A 414 6.35 -9.98 -9.03
N GLN A 415 6.96 -10.30 -7.89
CA GLN A 415 6.27 -10.78 -6.68
C GLN A 415 5.95 -9.64 -5.70
N GLY A 416 6.25 -8.40 -6.07
CA GLY A 416 6.02 -7.22 -5.25
C GLY A 416 7.02 -7.08 -4.11
N LEU A 417 8.21 -7.67 -4.20
CA LEU A 417 9.26 -7.58 -3.18
C LEU A 417 10.37 -6.61 -3.62
N VAL A 418 10.93 -5.85 -2.68
CA VAL A 418 12.20 -5.14 -2.85
C VAL A 418 13.34 -6.13 -2.61
N THR A 419 14.04 -6.55 -3.66
CA THR A 419 14.96 -7.70 -3.62
C THR A 419 16.20 -7.44 -2.74
N GLU A 420 16.61 -6.19 -2.63
CA GLU A 420 17.75 -5.71 -1.84
C GLU A 420 17.43 -5.66 -0.34
N SER A 421 16.14 -5.64 0.02
CA SER A 421 15.67 -5.55 1.41
C SER A 421 15.55 -6.89 2.14
N ARG A 422 16.05 -7.97 1.53
CA ARG A 422 15.96 -9.33 2.11
C ARG A 422 16.68 -9.39 3.46
N ARG A 423 15.95 -9.81 4.50
CA ARG A 423 16.48 -9.96 5.86
C ARG A 423 16.90 -11.41 6.14
N PRO A 424 17.88 -11.66 7.03
CA PRO A 424 18.30 -13.02 7.39
C PRO A 424 17.16 -13.88 7.98
N GLU A 425 16.17 -13.27 8.61
CA GLU A 425 14.98 -13.98 9.14
C GLU A 425 14.29 -14.86 8.09
N ARG A 426 14.42 -14.56 6.79
CA ARG A 426 13.88 -15.41 5.71
C ARG A 426 14.39 -16.85 5.73
N LEU A 427 15.56 -17.10 6.32
CA LEU A 427 16.16 -18.42 6.43
C LEU A 427 15.56 -19.23 7.60
N VAL A 428 14.91 -18.56 8.55
CA VAL A 428 14.32 -19.17 9.74
C VAL A 428 12.79 -19.20 9.65
N PHE A 429 12.19 -18.12 9.13
CA PHE A 429 10.74 -17.91 9.14
C PHE A 429 10.03 -18.40 7.88
N TRP A 430 10.76 -18.93 6.89
CA TRP A 430 10.15 -19.49 5.66
C TRP A 430 9.08 -20.57 5.89
N PRO A 431 9.09 -21.41 6.96
CA PRO A 431 8.03 -22.40 7.20
C PRO A 431 6.64 -21.78 7.40
N MET A 432 6.56 -20.48 7.71
CA MET A 432 5.29 -19.76 7.86
C MET A 432 4.59 -19.50 6.51
N GLY A 433 5.23 -19.86 5.40
CA GLY A 433 4.65 -19.74 4.06
C GLY A 433 4.85 -18.38 3.40
N ILE A 434 5.35 -17.37 4.11
CA ILE A 434 5.56 -16.04 3.54
C ILE A 434 6.77 -16.06 2.60
N PRO A 435 6.69 -15.53 1.36
CA PRO A 435 7.85 -15.38 0.48
C PRO A 435 8.82 -14.34 1.02
N SER A 436 10.05 -14.73 1.35
CA SER A 436 11.08 -13.84 1.91
C SER A 436 10.60 -12.95 3.07
N PRO A 437 10.27 -13.53 4.25
CA PRO A 437 9.95 -12.76 5.46
C PRO A 437 10.97 -11.64 5.70
N GLY A 438 10.49 -10.47 6.11
CA GLY A 438 11.31 -9.28 6.34
C GLY A 438 11.63 -8.42 5.13
N ALA A 439 11.46 -8.92 3.91
CA ALA A 439 11.62 -8.10 2.70
C ALA A 439 10.47 -7.10 2.58
N MET A 440 10.80 -5.87 2.22
CA MET A 440 9.86 -4.78 1.94
C MET A 440 9.02 -5.08 0.71
N ARG A 441 7.79 -4.56 0.68
CA ARG A 441 6.77 -4.98 -0.28
C ARG A 441 6.02 -3.81 -0.89
N ILE A 442 5.48 -4.04 -2.07
CA ILE A 442 4.48 -3.17 -2.67
C ILE A 442 3.14 -3.32 -1.94
N HIS A 443 2.37 -2.24 -1.83
CA HIS A 443 1.01 -2.30 -1.31
C HIS A 443 0.17 -3.32 -2.09
N GLY A 444 -0.66 -4.11 -1.38
CA GLY A 444 -1.44 -5.23 -1.95
C GLY A 444 -0.79 -6.61 -1.84
N THR A 445 0.50 -6.70 -1.44
CA THR A 445 1.21 -7.99 -1.30
C THR A 445 1.69 -8.30 0.13
N HIS A 446 1.15 -7.60 1.12
CA HIS A 446 1.55 -7.72 2.52
C HIS A 446 0.75 -8.81 3.25
N ALA A 447 1.43 -9.90 3.59
CA ALA A 447 0.98 -10.81 4.64
C ALA A 447 1.32 -10.18 6.01
N ILE A 448 0.33 -10.08 6.90
CA ILE A 448 0.48 -9.42 8.22
C ILE A 448 0.34 -10.38 9.40
N ALA A 449 0.34 -11.69 9.13
CA ALA A 449 0.37 -12.73 10.14
C ALA A 449 1.25 -13.90 9.69
N PHE A 450 2.10 -14.42 10.58
CA PHE A 450 2.80 -15.68 10.41
C PHE A 450 1.87 -16.89 10.64
N ILE A 451 0.87 -16.73 11.51
CA ILE A 451 -0.05 -17.79 11.91
C ILE A 451 -1.45 -17.53 11.34
N GLY A 452 -2.00 -18.49 10.62
CA GLY A 452 -3.23 -18.30 9.83
C GLY A 452 -2.94 -17.62 8.48
N TYR A 453 -3.94 -16.92 7.96
CA TYR A 453 -3.85 -16.13 6.73
C TYR A 453 -4.43 -14.76 7.06
N ARG A 454 -3.64 -13.69 6.86
CA ARG A 454 -4.13 -12.32 7.04
C ARG A 454 -3.37 -11.36 6.14
N HIS A 455 -4.09 -10.45 5.50
CA HIS A 455 -3.51 -9.46 4.59
C HIS A 455 -3.80 -8.04 5.06
N PHE A 456 -2.87 -7.13 4.77
CA PHE A 456 -3.11 -5.72 5.09
C PHE A 456 -4.23 -5.10 4.23
N ASP A 457 -4.34 -5.53 2.97
CA ASP A 457 -5.37 -5.11 2.02
C ASP A 457 -6.62 -6.00 2.07
N ASP A 458 -6.79 -6.81 3.11
CA ASP A 458 -8.03 -7.58 3.29
C ASP A 458 -9.21 -6.62 3.48
N PRO A 459 -10.24 -6.68 2.61
CA PRO A 459 -11.40 -5.80 2.74
C PRO A 459 -12.17 -6.03 4.04
N TRP A 460 -12.12 -7.22 4.63
CA TRP A 460 -12.88 -7.58 5.84
C TRP A 460 -12.06 -7.47 7.12
N LEU A 461 -10.87 -6.85 7.07
CA LEU A 461 -9.96 -6.74 8.21
C LEU A 461 -10.62 -6.12 9.47
N LEU A 462 -11.51 -5.13 9.29
CA LEU A 462 -12.24 -4.49 10.40
C LEU A 462 -13.26 -5.43 11.07
N GLU A 463 -13.80 -6.39 10.32
CA GLU A 463 -14.71 -7.41 10.85
C GLU A 463 -13.94 -8.51 11.58
N GLU A 464 -12.77 -8.92 11.07
CA GLU A 464 -11.85 -9.81 11.80
C GLU A 464 -11.39 -9.20 13.13
N LEU A 465 -11.22 -7.87 13.17
CA LEU A 465 -10.92 -7.10 14.37
C LEU A 465 -12.08 -7.07 15.37
N GLY A 466 -13.29 -7.51 14.97
CA GLY A 466 -14.50 -7.40 15.79
C GLY A 466 -14.77 -5.95 16.18
N LEU A 467 -14.63 -5.02 15.23
CA LEU A 467 -14.84 -3.59 15.48
C LEU A 467 -16.34 -3.31 15.62
N GLU A 468 -16.76 -2.81 16.78
CA GLU A 468 -18.15 -2.47 17.10
C GLU A 468 -18.33 -1.00 17.47
#